data_AF-A0A954RSE7-F1
#
_entry.id   AF-A0A954RSE7-F1
#
_cell.length_a   1.000
_cell.length_b   1.000
_cell.length_c   1.000
_cell.angle_alpha   90.00
_cell.angle_beta   90.00
_cell.angle_gamma   90.00
#
_symmetry.space_group_name_H-M   'P 1'
#
loop_
_entity.id
_entity.type
_entity.pdbx_description
1 polymer ?
#
loop_
_entity_poly.entity_id
_entity_poly.type
_entity_poly.pdbx_seq_one_letter_code
_entity_poly.pdbx_strand_id
1 'polypeptide(L)'
;MHAPKPRIHQHWSLRDIVYRLVDVGGIFAGLVLAVHWQIGALSELYWLAAAAATIIFLLLCEISGMYRNWRGVSIERELLCAVLTWLAVMPMLLAVAVMARYASWVDRSFIVTWTWLTGSIIVAVRIILRLAQRALRAHGYNTRGFAIVGINDLAI
;
A
#
# COMPACT_ATOMS: atom_id res chain seq x y z
N MET A 1 34.86 -23.34 -13.82
CA MET A 1 33.76 -22.72 -14.60
C MET A 1 32.65 -22.30 -13.64
N HIS A 2 32.51 -21.00 -13.35
CA HIS A 2 31.42 -20.48 -12.51
C HIS A 2 30.18 -20.24 -13.39
N ALA A 3 29.09 -20.97 -13.13
CA ALA A 3 27.81 -20.69 -13.77
C ALA A 3 27.31 -19.29 -13.34
N PRO A 4 26.83 -18.45 -14.27
CA PRO A 4 26.29 -17.14 -13.94
C PRO A 4 25.04 -17.29 -13.06
N LYS A 5 25.01 -16.61 -11.90
CA LYS A 5 23.83 -16.55 -11.03
C LYS A 5 22.63 -16.04 -11.86
N PRO A 6 21.50 -16.74 -11.89
CA PRO A 6 20.33 -16.29 -12.64
C PRO A 6 19.86 -14.96 -12.05
N ARG A 7 19.99 -13.89 -12.83
CA ARG A 7 19.39 -12.59 -12.53
C ARG A 7 17.88 -12.74 -12.66
N ILE A 8 17.21 -12.83 -11.51
CA ILE A 8 15.75 -12.84 -11.45
C ILE A 8 15.30 -11.44 -11.86
N HIS A 9 14.95 -11.25 -13.13
CA HIS A 9 14.26 -10.07 -13.59
C HIS A 9 12.90 -10.03 -12.89
N GLN A 10 12.80 -9.18 -11.87
CA GLN A 10 11.58 -8.90 -11.15
C GLN A 10 10.68 -8.09 -12.09
N HIS A 11 9.97 -8.79 -12.99
CA HIS A 11 8.92 -8.20 -13.80
C HIS A 11 7.92 -7.56 -12.83
N TRP A 12 7.81 -6.23 -12.90
CA TRP A 12 6.80 -5.46 -12.19
C TRP A 12 5.44 -6.07 -12.53
N SER A 13 4.86 -6.77 -11.57
CA SER A 13 3.58 -7.43 -11.77
C SER A 13 2.52 -6.35 -11.89
N LEU A 14 1.63 -6.42 -12.88
CA LEU A 14 0.47 -5.53 -13.01
C LEU A 14 -0.29 -5.33 -11.69
N ARG A 15 -0.27 -6.35 -10.82
CA ARG A 15 -0.81 -6.28 -9.47
C ARG A 15 -0.20 -5.17 -8.62
N ASP A 16 1.12 -5.03 -8.63
CA ASP A 16 1.82 -3.99 -7.86
C ASP A 16 1.35 -2.60 -8.27
N ILE A 17 1.28 -2.35 -9.58
CA ILE A 17 0.79 -1.07 -10.13
C ILE A 17 -0.65 -0.80 -9.66
N VAL A 18 -1.53 -1.81 -9.72
CA VAL A 18 -2.91 -1.67 -9.24
C VAL A 18 -2.95 -1.34 -7.75
N TYR A 19 -2.17 -2.03 -6.92
CA TYR A 19 -2.11 -1.73 -5.49
C TYR A 19 -1.64 -0.29 -5.22
N ARG A 20 -0.57 0.15 -5.91
CA ARG A 20 -0.05 1.53 -5.79
C ARG A 20 -1.13 2.54 -6.17
N LEU A 21 -1.80 2.34 -7.31
CA LEU A 21 -2.85 3.26 -7.78
C LEU A 21 -4.03 3.34 -6.80
N VAL A 22 -4.48 2.20 -6.27
CA VAL A 22 -5.59 2.19 -5.33
C VAL A 22 -5.19 2.81 -3.99
N ASP A 23 -3.96 2.59 -3.51
CA ASP A 23 -3.49 3.22 -2.26
C ASP A 23 -3.38 4.74 -2.42
N VAL A 24 -2.82 5.22 -3.53
CA VAL A 24 -2.78 6.66 -3.85
C VAL A 24 -4.20 7.23 -3.90
N GLY A 25 -5.10 6.56 -4.64
CA GLY A 25 -6.51 6.95 -4.69
C GLY A 25 -7.17 6.96 -3.31
N GLY A 26 -6.81 6.03 -2.43
CA GLY A 26 -7.30 5.96 -1.06
C GLY A 26 -6.87 7.13 -0.18
N ILE A 27 -5.62 7.62 -0.35
CA ILE A 27 -5.12 8.81 0.35
C ILE A 27 -5.90 10.06 -0.06
N PHE A 28 -6.11 10.26 -1.36
CA PHE A 28 -6.89 11.38 -1.86
C PHE A 28 -8.38 11.26 -1.49
N ALA A 29 -8.97 10.07 -1.58
CA ALA A 29 -10.35 9.84 -1.16
C ALA A 29 -10.54 10.14 0.34
N GLY A 30 -9.60 9.69 1.19
CA GLY A 30 -9.61 9.99 2.60
C GLY A 30 -9.51 11.49 2.89
N LEU A 31 -8.70 12.22 2.11
CA LEU A 31 -8.58 13.68 2.22
C LEU A 31 -9.92 14.35 1.87
N VAL A 32 -10.48 14.03 0.70
CA VAL A 32 -11.73 14.62 0.20
C VAL A 32 -12.86 14.37 1.20
N LEU A 33 -12.97 13.15 1.75
CA LEU A 33 -13.96 12.82 2.77
C LEU A 33 -13.74 13.60 4.07
N ALA A 34 -12.50 13.73 4.53
CA ALA A 34 -12.18 14.50 5.74
C ALA A 34 -12.53 15.99 5.58
N VAL A 35 -12.21 16.57 4.42
CA VAL A 35 -12.51 17.98 4.11
C VAL A 35 -14.01 18.20 3.99
N HIS A 36 -14.73 17.31 3.29
CA HIS A 36 -16.19 17.38 3.21
C HIS A 36 -16.86 17.31 4.58
N TRP A 37 -16.31 16.51 5.50
CA TRP A 37 -16.89 16.35 6.84
C TRP A 37 -16.66 17.57 7.75
N GLN A 38 -15.48 18.20 7.69
CA GLN A 38 -15.09 19.23 8.68
C GLN A 38 -15.10 20.66 8.16
N ILE A 39 -14.70 20.88 6.90
CA ILE A 39 -14.34 22.21 6.40
C ILE A 39 -15.29 22.66 5.29
N GLY A 40 -15.74 21.72 4.45
CA GLY A 40 -16.63 21.98 3.31
C GLY A 40 -15.95 22.59 2.08
N ALA A 41 -14.75 23.15 2.20
CA ALA A 41 -13.99 23.75 1.08
C ALA A 41 -12.58 23.15 0.95
N LEU A 42 -12.24 22.69 -0.26
CA LEU A 42 -10.92 22.18 -0.61
C LEU A 42 -9.98 23.34 -1.01
N SER A 43 -9.05 23.69 -0.14
CA SER A 43 -7.94 24.61 -0.45
C SER A 43 -6.76 23.90 -1.12
N GLU A 44 -5.91 24.66 -1.82
CA GLU A 44 -4.68 24.17 -2.46
C GLU A 44 -3.72 23.51 -1.46
N LEU A 45 -3.71 23.96 -0.21
CA LEU A 45 -2.84 23.44 0.83
C LEU A 45 -3.18 21.98 1.18
N TYR A 46 -4.46 21.59 1.17
CA TYR A 46 -4.86 20.21 1.41
C TYR A 46 -4.41 19.27 0.27
N TRP A 47 -4.45 19.75 -0.97
CA TRP A 47 -3.94 19.00 -2.11
C TRP A 47 -2.42 18.80 -2.03
N LEU A 48 -1.69 19.84 -1.66
CA LEU A 48 -0.24 19.75 -1.41
C LEU A 48 0.07 18.77 -0.28
N ALA A 49 -0.70 18.79 0.81
CA ALA A 49 -0.55 17.86 1.91
C ALA A 49 -0.77 16.40 1.49
N ALA A 50 -1.82 16.12 0.68
CA ALA A 50 -2.06 14.78 0.16
C ALA A 50 -0.99 14.34 -0.85
N ALA A 51 -0.48 15.24 -1.69
CA ALA A 51 0.63 14.94 -2.59
C ALA A 51 1.91 14.58 -1.80
N ALA A 52 2.27 15.36 -0.78
CA ALA A 52 3.40 15.07 0.09
C ALA A 52 3.22 13.74 0.83
N ALA A 53 2.02 13.49 1.39
CA ALA A 53 1.70 12.24 2.07
C ALA A 53 1.81 11.04 1.12
N THR A 54 1.37 11.18 -0.13
CA THR A 54 1.47 10.14 -1.16
C THR A 54 2.93 9.80 -1.45
N ILE A 55 3.79 10.80 -1.63
CA ILE A 55 5.23 10.58 -1.88
C ILE A 55 5.87 9.85 -0.70
N ILE A 56 5.63 10.31 0.52
CA ILE A 56 6.16 9.68 1.74
C ILE A 56 5.64 8.25 1.87
N PHE A 57 4.35 8.03 1.63
CA PHE A 57 3.74 6.70 1.70
C PHE A 57 4.36 5.73 0.69
N LEU A 58 4.51 6.15 -0.57
CA LEU A 58 5.13 5.31 -1.60
C LEU A 58 6.57 4.93 -1.26
N LEU A 59 7.35 5.86 -0.71
CA LEU A 59 8.71 5.59 -0.25
C LEU A 59 8.72 4.59 0.92
N LEU A 60 7.85 4.79 1.91
CA LEU A 60 7.75 3.88 3.06
C LEU A 60 7.27 2.49 2.65
N CYS A 61 6.36 2.37 1.68
CA CYS A 61 5.94 1.09 1.14
C CYS A 61 7.07 0.33 0.45
N GLU A 62 7.96 1.04 -0.25
CA GLU A 62 9.14 0.44 -0.89
C GLU A 62 10.11 -0.08 0.18
N ILE A 63 10.35 0.70 1.23
CA ILE A 63 11.21 0.32 2.37
C ILE A 63 10.63 -0.85 3.16
N SER A 64 9.33 -0.81 3.47
CA SER A 64 8.65 -1.87 4.23
C SER A 64 8.44 -3.14 3.40
N GLY A 65 8.66 -3.08 2.08
CA GLY A 65 8.38 -4.18 1.16
C GLY A 65 6.89 -4.52 1.10
N MET A 66 6.01 -3.56 1.38
CA MET A 66 4.56 -3.74 1.41
C MET A 66 4.01 -4.31 0.09
N TYR A 67 4.63 -3.97 -1.04
CA TYR A 67 4.25 -4.46 -2.36
C TYR A 67 4.91 -5.79 -2.78
N ARG A 68 5.78 -6.39 -1.95
CA ARG A 68 6.35 -7.72 -2.28
C ARG A 68 5.27 -8.78 -2.34
N ASN A 69 5.56 -9.90 -2.99
CA ASN A 69 4.61 -10.99 -3.14
C ASN A 69 4.41 -11.72 -1.78
N TRP A 70 3.37 -11.36 -1.03
CA TRP A 70 2.98 -11.96 0.26
C TRP A 70 2.33 -13.36 0.13
N ARG A 71 2.65 -14.13 -0.92
CA ARG A 71 2.11 -15.49 -1.10
C ARG A 71 2.49 -16.36 0.11
N GLY A 72 1.50 -16.85 0.83
CA GLY A 72 1.68 -17.70 2.01
C GLY A 72 1.71 -16.96 3.34
N VAL A 73 1.58 -15.62 3.37
CA VAL A 73 1.56 -14.84 4.62
C VAL A 73 0.12 -14.56 5.08
N SER A 74 -0.09 -14.52 6.39
CA SER A 74 -1.38 -14.20 7.00
C SER A 74 -1.87 -12.80 6.60
N ILE A 75 -3.20 -12.63 6.54
CA ILE A 75 -3.82 -11.33 6.24
C ILE A 75 -3.55 -10.30 7.32
N GLU A 76 -3.48 -10.74 8.57
CA GLU A 76 -3.18 -9.90 9.72
C GLU A 76 -1.82 -9.21 9.56
N ARG A 77 -0.79 -9.94 9.12
CA ARG A 77 0.54 -9.36 8.95
C ARG A 77 0.61 -8.37 7.80
N GLU A 78 -0.15 -8.61 6.73
CA GLU A 78 -0.29 -7.68 5.61
C GLU A 78 -0.99 -6.38 6.05
N LEU A 79 -2.11 -6.51 6.78
CA LEU A 79 -2.87 -5.38 7.31
C LEU A 79 -2.05 -4.60 8.34
N LEU A 80 -1.37 -5.28 9.27
CA LEU A 80 -0.51 -4.65 10.26
C LEU A 80 0.62 -3.87 9.57
N CYS A 81 1.27 -4.46 8.56
CA CYS A 81 2.30 -3.78 7.78
C CYS A 81 1.75 -2.53 7.09
N ALA A 82 0.57 -2.61 6.48
CA ALA A 82 -0.08 -1.47 5.83
C ALA A 82 -0.43 -0.35 6.83
N VAL A 83 -1.03 -0.69 7.97
CA VAL A 83 -1.39 0.26 9.02
C VAL A 83 -0.15 0.92 9.61
N LEU A 84 0.89 0.16 9.94
CA LEU A 84 2.14 0.70 10.46
C LEU A 84 2.84 1.61 9.44
N THR A 85 2.81 1.24 8.16
CA THR A 85 3.36 2.07 7.08
C THR A 85 2.60 3.40 6.98
N TRP A 86 1.28 3.38 7.02
CA TRP A 86 0.45 4.59 7.03
C TRP A 86 0.68 5.46 8.27
N LEU A 87 0.72 4.85 9.46
CA LEU A 87 0.99 5.58 10.71
C LEU A 87 2.38 6.21 10.72
N ALA A 88 3.37 5.60 10.05
CA ALA A 88 4.71 6.18 9.89
C ALA A 88 4.75 7.38 8.92
N VAL A 89 3.79 7.50 7.99
CA VAL A 89 3.67 8.70 7.12
C VAL A 89 3.35 9.94 7.93
N MET A 90 2.47 9.84 8.92
CA MET A 90 1.98 10.99 9.69
C MET A 90 3.07 11.82 10.38
N PRO A 91 4.00 11.23 11.17
CA PRO A 91 5.06 12.01 11.79
C PRO A 91 6.02 12.61 10.74
N MET A 92 6.28 11.92 9.63
CA MET A 92 7.10 12.47 8.54
C MET A 92 6.41 13.65 7.86
N LEU A 93 5.12 13.54 7.58
CA LEU A 93 4.33 14.62 7.00
C LEU A 93 4.27 15.84 7.93
N LEU A 94 4.07 15.61 9.23
CA LEU A 94 4.09 16.67 10.22
C LEU A 94 5.47 17.36 10.30
N ALA A 95 6.55 16.59 10.27
CA ALA A 95 7.91 17.14 10.23
C ALA A 95 8.11 18.04 9.01
N VAL A 96 7.69 17.59 7.82
CA VAL A 96 7.74 18.40 6.58
C VAL A 96 6.89 19.67 6.72
N ALA A 97 5.68 19.57 7.26
CA ALA A 97 4.80 20.72 7.46
C ALA A 97 5.40 21.76 8.44
N VAL A 98 6.09 21.31 9.49
CA VAL A 98 6.79 22.19 10.43
C VAL A 98 7.99 22.86 9.76
N MET A 99 8.82 22.12 9.03
CA MET A 99 9.96 22.67 8.30
C MET A 99 9.53 23.70 7.26
N ALA A 100 8.40 23.47 6.60
CA ALA A 100 7.81 24.38 5.63
C ALA A 100 7.01 25.54 6.26
N ARG A 101 6.95 25.63 7.60
CA ARG A 101 6.18 26.62 8.38
C ARG A 101 4.66 26.63 8.08
N TYR A 102 4.10 25.52 7.62
CA TYR A 102 2.66 25.33 7.39
C TYR A 102 1.93 24.66 8.56
N ALA A 103 2.64 24.26 9.62
CA ALA A 103 2.05 23.55 10.75
C ALA A 103 0.94 24.34 11.49
N SER A 104 0.96 25.68 11.45
CA SER A 104 -0.09 26.52 12.05
C SER A 104 -1.38 26.57 11.25
N TRP A 105 -1.35 26.21 9.97
CA TRP A 105 -2.52 26.23 9.07
C TRP A 105 -3.37 24.97 9.17
N VAL A 106 -2.84 23.89 9.73
CA VAL A 106 -3.52 22.60 9.73
C VAL A 106 -4.14 22.34 11.09
N ASP A 107 -5.47 22.27 11.12
CA ASP A 107 -6.21 21.91 12.32
C ASP A 107 -5.87 20.49 12.79
N ARG A 108 -5.60 20.35 14.09
CA ARG A 108 -5.23 19.05 14.69
C ARG A 108 -6.36 18.03 14.56
N SER A 109 -7.61 18.47 14.68
CA SER A 109 -8.80 17.62 14.48
C SER A 109 -8.87 17.07 13.06
N PHE A 110 -8.50 17.88 12.06
CA PHE A 110 -8.48 17.48 10.67
C PHE A 110 -7.45 16.38 10.43
N ILE A 111 -6.22 16.53 10.95
CA ILE A 111 -5.16 15.52 10.83
C ILE A 111 -5.64 14.18 11.41
N VAL A 112 -6.24 14.19 12.59
CA VAL A 112 -6.74 12.98 13.25
C VAL A 112 -7.80 12.31 12.39
N THR A 113 -8.82 13.03 11.94
CA THR A 113 -9.89 12.46 11.13
C THR A 113 -9.41 11.97 9.78
N TRP A 114 -8.53 12.71 9.11
CA TRP A 114 -7.95 12.27 7.84
C TRP A 114 -7.09 11.01 8.01
N THR A 115 -6.33 10.91 9.10
CA THR A 115 -5.53 9.73 9.44
C THR A 115 -6.42 8.49 9.59
N TRP A 116 -7.51 8.61 10.36
CA TRP A 116 -8.44 7.51 10.59
C TRP A 116 -9.19 7.11 9.33
N LEU A 117 -9.77 8.07 8.60
CA LEU A 117 -10.50 7.80 7.36
C LEU A 117 -9.63 7.10 6.33
N THR A 118 -8.43 7.62 6.08
CA THR A 118 -7.50 7.03 5.11
C THR A 118 -7.02 5.65 5.57
N GLY A 119 -6.71 5.50 6.86
CA GLY A 119 -6.32 4.20 7.42
C GLY A 119 -7.40 3.14 7.23
N SER A 120 -8.66 3.50 7.49
CA SER A 120 -9.82 2.62 7.24
C SER A 120 -9.96 2.26 5.76
N ILE A 121 -9.77 3.22 4.85
CA ILE A 121 -9.83 2.97 3.40
C ILE A 121 -8.72 2.00 2.97
N ILE A 122 -7.48 2.21 3.41
CA ILE A 122 -6.34 1.33 3.09
C ILE A 122 -6.65 -0.10 3.56
N VAL A 123 -7.13 -0.28 4.79
CA VAL A 123 -7.50 -1.60 5.31
C VAL A 123 -8.62 -2.24 4.49
N ALA A 124 -9.68 -1.49 4.20
CA ALA A 124 -10.82 -1.99 3.42
C ALA A 124 -10.40 -2.44 2.02
N VAL A 125 -9.62 -1.61 1.32
CA VAL A 125 -9.06 -1.94 -0.01
C VAL A 125 -8.26 -3.24 0.03
N ARG A 126 -7.40 -3.42 1.04
CA ARG A 126 -6.55 -4.62 1.15
C ARG A 126 -7.40 -5.88 1.33
N ILE A 127 -8.45 -5.81 2.15
CA ILE A 127 -9.41 -6.91 2.34
C ILE A 127 -10.11 -7.22 1.01
N ILE A 128 -10.65 -6.20 0.32
CA ILE A 128 -11.36 -6.35 -0.96
C ILE A 128 -10.46 -6.99 -2.02
N LEU A 129 -9.24 -6.47 -2.21
CA LEU A 129 -8.30 -6.99 -3.20
C LEU A 129 -7.89 -8.44 -2.90
N ARG A 130 -7.74 -8.78 -1.61
CA ARG A 130 -7.42 -10.16 -1.22
C ARG A 130 -8.58 -11.12 -1.45
N LEU A 131 -9.82 -10.69 -1.19
CA LEU A 131 -11.01 -11.48 -1.50
C LEU A 131 -11.17 -11.66 -3.02
N ALA A 132 -10.99 -10.60 -3.80
CA ALA A 132 -11.01 -10.66 -5.26
C ALA A 132 -9.97 -11.65 -5.81
N GLN A 133 -8.75 -11.63 -5.26
CA GLN A 133 -7.71 -12.60 -5.63
C GLN A 133 -8.04 -14.04 -5.21
N ARG A 134 -8.70 -14.24 -4.06
CA ARG A 134 -9.20 -15.56 -3.65
C ARG A 134 -10.28 -16.07 -4.60
N ALA A 135 -11.23 -15.21 -4.97
CA ALA A 135 -12.29 -15.54 -5.93
C ALA A 135 -11.70 -15.89 -7.30
N LEU A 136 -10.77 -15.08 -7.84
CA LEU A 136 -10.10 -15.36 -9.11
C LEU A 136 -9.36 -16.71 -9.10
N ARG A 137 -8.69 -17.05 -8.00
CA ARG A 137 -8.02 -18.35 -7.84
C ARG A 137 -9.00 -19.52 -7.78
N ALA A 138 -10.15 -19.34 -7.12
CA ALA A 138 -11.20 -20.35 -7.09
C ALA A 138 -11.78 -20.62 -8.49
N HIS A 139 -11.77 -19.62 -9.37
CA HIS A 139 -12.19 -19.73 -10.77
C HIS A 139 -11.07 -20.20 -11.72
N GLY A 140 -9.94 -20.69 -11.19
CA GLY A 140 -8.85 -21.26 -12.00
C GLY A 140 -7.86 -20.26 -12.59
N TYR A 141 -8.03 -18.95 -12.35
CA TYR A 141 -7.04 -17.97 -12.74
C TYR A 141 -5.82 -18.04 -11.80
N ASN A 142 -4.62 -18.22 -12.36
CA ASN A 142 -3.33 -18.22 -11.65
C ASN A 142 -2.97 -19.49 -10.82
N THR A 143 -3.50 -20.67 -11.17
CA THR A 143 -2.90 -21.98 -10.84
C THR A 143 -1.81 -22.32 -11.87
N ARG A 144 -0.58 -21.86 -11.64
CA ARG A 144 0.57 -22.45 -12.37
C ARG A 144 0.78 -23.85 -11.80
N GLY A 145 0.30 -24.87 -12.51
CA GLY A 145 0.61 -26.26 -12.21
C GLY A 145 2.12 -26.46 -12.31
N PHE A 146 2.78 -26.68 -11.18
CA PHE A 146 4.17 -27.12 -11.17
C PHE A 146 4.13 -28.64 -11.19
N ALA A 147 4.54 -29.25 -12.30
CA ALA A 147 4.87 -30.67 -12.33
C ALA A 147 6.19 -30.85 -11.58
N ILE A 148 6.14 -31.44 -10.39
CA ILE A 148 7.33 -31.87 -9.67
C ILE A 148 7.76 -33.17 -10.33
N VAL A 149 8.70 -33.10 -11.28
CA VAL A 149 9.40 -34.30 -11.76
C VAL A 149 10.45 -34.64 -10.71
N GLY A 150 10.05 -35.49 -9.76
CA GLY A 150 11.01 -36.14 -8.88
C GLY A 150 11.78 -37.17 -9.68
N ILE A 151 13.04 -36.87 -10.01
CA ILE A 151 14.00 -37.91 -10.44
C ILE A 151 14.42 -38.60 -9.14
N ASN A 152 13.68 -39.63 -8.75
CA ASN A 152 14.08 -40.49 -7.64
C ASN A 152 14.92 -41.63 -8.24
N ASP A 153 16.07 -41.95 -7.63
CA ASP A 153 16.93 -43.10 -7.99
C ASP A 153 16.25 -44.48 -7.74
N LEU A 154 14.99 -44.48 -7.31
CA LEU A 154 14.16 -45.68 -7.11
C LEU A 154 13.35 -46.07 -8.35
N ALA A 155 13.59 -45.45 -9.50
CA ALA A 155 12.87 -45.69 -10.76
C ALA A 155 13.66 -46.56 -11.76
N ILE A 156 14.71 -47.27 -11.32
CA ILE A 156 15.42 -48.28 -12.11
C ILE A 156 15.36 -49.61 -11.37
#